data_AF-A0A535E2A8-F1
#
_entry.id   AF-A0A535E2A8-F1
#
_cell.length_a   1.000
_cell.length_b   1.000
_cell.length_c   1.000
_cell.angle_alpha   90.00
_cell.angle_beta   90.00
_cell.angle_gamma   90.00
#
_symmetry.space_group_name_H-M   'P 1'
#
loop_
_entity.id
_entity.type
_entity.pdbx_description
1 polymer ?
#
loop_
_entity_poly.entity_id
_entity_poly.type
_entity_poly.pdbx_seq_one_letter_code
_entity_poly.pdbx_strand_id
1 'polypeptide(L)'
;MDVVLTIVFFLCAILAVAGAVGAALGPAAQWRLLGLLVLALGTAGVLASLSAGFAALVALVCLGASAVLLGSMDAAAPARGGRRAAGDPVATPGGGRAALSAQLGAVASAVLLVLLLVVALGSTFARGSHDGSAFDAVGLGRVFFGRDALALEAVGATLTAALAVGALARSRRS
;
A
#
# COMPACT_ATOMS: atom_id res chain seq x y z
N MET A 1 20.52 -7.95 17.29
CA MET A 1 19.70 -6.73 17.23
C MET A 1 19.59 -6.17 18.63
N ASP A 2 19.71 -4.86 18.78
CA ASP A 2 19.49 -4.20 20.06
C ASP A 2 18.01 -4.33 20.48
N VAL A 3 17.75 -4.47 21.78
CA VAL A 3 16.38 -4.56 22.32
C VAL A 3 15.57 -3.34 21.91
N VAL A 4 16.20 -2.15 21.89
CA VAL A 4 15.56 -0.90 21.46
C VAL A 4 15.12 -0.97 20.00
N LEU A 5 15.99 -1.44 19.10
CA LEU A 5 15.66 -1.58 17.67
C LEU A 5 14.52 -2.58 17.45
N THR A 6 14.49 -3.64 18.25
CA THR A 6 13.43 -4.67 18.20
C THR A 6 12.09 -4.09 18.62
N ILE A 7 12.07 -3.31 19.71
CA ILE A 7 10.86 -2.61 20.18
C ILE A 7 10.36 -1.62 19.12
N VAL A 8 11.26 -0.81 18.55
CA VAL A 8 10.91 0.16 17.50
C VAL A 8 10.33 -0.53 16.27
N PHE A 9 10.95 -1.64 15.83
CA PHE A 9 10.46 -2.44 14.71
C PHE A 9 9.03 -2.95 14.95
N PHE A 10 8.78 -3.57 16.11
CA PHE A 10 7.44 -4.08 16.43
C PHE A 10 6.41 -2.96 16.57
N LEU A 11 6.80 -1.82 17.15
CA LEU A 11 5.91 -0.68 17.27
C LEU A 11 5.51 -0.14 15.89
N CYS A 12 6.47 0.05 14.98
CA CYS A 12 6.20 0.43 13.59
C CYS A 12 5.34 -0.61 12.84
N ALA A 13 5.59 -1.90 13.06
CA ALA A 13 4.79 -2.97 12.45
C ALA A 13 3.34 -2.94 12.96
N ILE A 14 3.13 -2.75 14.26
CA ILE A 14 1.79 -2.61 14.85
C ILE A 14 1.09 -1.38 14.28
N LEU A 15 1.78 -0.23 14.17
CA LEU A 15 1.21 0.95 13.52
C LEU A 15 0.82 0.67 12.06
N ALA A 16 1.66 -0.02 11.30
CA ALA A 16 1.35 -0.35 9.91
C ALA A 16 0.06 -1.20 9.80
N VAL A 17 -0.05 -2.25 10.62
CA VAL A 17 -1.24 -3.11 10.66
C VAL A 17 -2.47 -2.34 11.12
N ALA A 18 -2.36 -1.57 12.21
CA ALA A 18 -3.46 -0.76 12.73
C ALA A 18 -3.93 0.28 11.71
N GLY A 19 -3.00 0.92 10.98
CA GLY A 19 -3.29 1.85 9.89
C GLY A 19 -4.04 1.19 8.74
N ALA A 20 -3.60 0.01 8.29
CA ALA A 20 -4.29 -0.75 7.24
C ALA A 20 -5.71 -1.16 7.65
N VAL A 21 -5.87 -1.67 8.88
CA VAL A 21 -7.19 -2.06 9.42
C VAL A 21 -8.10 -0.84 9.56
N GLY A 22 -7.57 0.27 10.10
CA GLY A 22 -8.28 1.53 10.22
C GLY A 22 -8.70 2.12 8.86
N ALA A 23 -7.86 1.98 7.84
CA ALA A 23 -8.20 2.38 6.48
C ALA A 23 -9.28 1.47 5.84
N ALA A 24 -9.23 0.17 6.11
CA ALA A 24 -10.18 -0.79 5.55
C ALA A 24 -11.58 -0.69 6.19
N LEU A 25 -11.65 -0.45 7.51
CA LEU A 25 -12.89 -0.46 8.29
C LEU A 25 -13.42 0.95 8.60
N GLY A 26 -12.65 2.00 8.31
CA GLY A 26 -12.99 3.38 8.64
C GLY A 26 -14.30 3.85 7.99
N PRO A 27 -15.31 4.26 8.78
CA PRO A 27 -16.63 4.62 8.26
C PRO A 27 -16.67 5.98 7.55
N ALA A 28 -15.69 6.86 7.80
CA ALA A 28 -15.62 8.18 7.17
C ALA A 28 -14.29 8.38 6.42
N ALA A 29 -14.34 9.16 5.34
CA ALA A 29 -13.19 9.45 4.48
C ALA A 29 -11.97 9.97 5.25
N GLN A 30 -12.19 10.79 6.29
CA GLN A 30 -11.13 11.31 7.17
C GLN A 30 -10.41 10.23 7.99
N TRP A 31 -11.14 9.22 8.49
CA TRP A 31 -10.56 8.10 9.23
C TRP A 31 -9.77 7.18 8.29
N ARG A 32 -10.25 7.02 7.05
CA ARG A 32 -9.56 6.25 6.01
C ARG A 32 -8.24 6.91 5.60
N LEU A 33 -8.23 8.24 5.44
CA LEU A 33 -7.04 9.04 5.20
C LEU A 33 -6.00 8.88 6.31
N LEU A 34 -6.43 9.03 7.57
CA LEU A 34 -5.57 8.84 8.73
C LEU A 34 -5.00 7.42 8.78
N GLY A 35 -5.84 6.40 8.54
CA GLY A 35 -5.38 5.00 8.48
C GLY A 35 -4.31 4.77 7.42
N LEU A 36 -4.49 5.32 6.21
CA LEU A 36 -3.51 5.20 5.13
C LEU A 36 -2.19 5.95 5.43
N LEU A 37 -2.24 7.10 6.11
CA LEU A 37 -1.04 7.80 6.55
C LEU A 37 -0.31 7.04 7.66
N VAL A 38 -1.04 6.48 8.62
CA VAL A 38 -0.47 5.64 9.69
C VAL A 38 0.16 4.37 9.09
N LEU A 39 -0.45 3.79 8.05
CA LEU A 39 0.13 2.69 7.27
C LEU A 39 1.43 3.11 6.58
N ALA A 40 1.46 4.27 5.91
CA ALA A 40 2.66 4.79 5.26
C ALA A 40 3.80 5.01 6.26
N LEU A 41 3.49 5.57 7.43
CA LEU A 41 4.47 5.83 8.48
C LEU A 41 5.00 4.54 9.10
N GLY A 42 4.11 3.59 9.42
CA GLY A 42 4.48 2.29 9.98
C GLY A 42 5.36 1.48 9.03
N THR A 43 4.99 1.42 7.74
CA THR A 43 5.78 0.71 6.71
C THR A 43 7.15 1.34 6.49
N ALA A 44 7.22 2.67 6.44
CA ALA A 44 8.51 3.38 6.36
C ALA A 44 9.39 3.10 7.59
N GLY A 45 8.81 3.10 8.79
CA GLY A 45 9.53 2.77 10.03
C GLY A 45 10.09 1.34 10.04
N VAL A 46 9.30 0.36 9.59
CA VAL A 46 9.75 -1.04 9.44
C VAL A 46 10.92 -1.14 8.46
N LEU A 47 10.84 -0.48 7.30
CA LEU A 47 11.93 -0.46 6.31
C LEU A 47 13.20 0.21 6.86
N ALA A 48 13.05 1.30 7.62
CA ALA A 48 14.17 1.97 8.27
C ALA A 48 14.85 1.06 9.32
N SER A 49 14.08 0.30 10.11
CA SER A 49 14.61 -0.68 11.07
C SER A 49 15.36 -1.84 10.40
N LEU A 50 15.09 -2.13 9.12
CA LEU A 50 15.79 -3.13 8.31
C LEU A 50 17.05 -2.58 7.61
N SER A 51 17.49 -1.36 7.94
CA SER A 51 18.58 -0.66 7.25
C SER A 51 18.27 -0.33 5.77
N ALA A 52 16.99 -0.32 5.38
CA ALA A 52 16.55 0.04 4.03
C ALA A 52 16.10 1.51 3.98
N GLY A 53 17.00 2.44 4.34
CA GLY A 53 16.68 3.86 4.53
C GLY A 53 16.17 4.56 3.26
N PHE A 54 16.77 4.28 2.10
CA PHE A 54 16.28 4.81 0.82
C PHE A 54 14.87 4.30 0.48
N ALA A 55 14.63 3.00 0.66
CA ALA A 55 13.31 2.40 0.43
C ALA A 55 12.25 2.94 1.40
N ALA A 56 12.63 3.20 2.66
CA ALA A 56 11.74 3.83 3.64
C ALA A 56 11.25 5.21 3.19
N LEU A 57 12.15 6.06 2.67
CA LEU A 57 11.79 7.38 2.15
C LEU A 57 10.89 7.29 0.92
N VAL A 58 11.24 6.43 -0.04
CA VAL A 58 10.44 6.23 -1.25
C VAL A 58 9.05 5.70 -0.89
N ALA A 59 8.96 4.71 0.00
CA ALA A 59 7.68 4.18 0.48
C ALA A 59 6.86 5.27 1.18
N LEU A 60 7.47 6.07 2.05
CA LEU A 60 6.78 7.15 2.75
C LEU A 60 6.21 8.19 1.76
N VAL A 61 7.01 8.62 0.78
CA VAL A 61 6.60 9.60 -0.23
C VAL A 61 5.52 9.04 -1.13
N CYS A 62 5.72 7.85 -1.71
CA CYS A 62 4.76 7.25 -2.65
C CYS A 62 3.45 6.87 -1.96
N LEU A 63 3.51 6.23 -0.80
CA LEU A 63 2.33 5.75 -0.08
C LEU A 63 1.61 6.93 0.61
N GLY A 64 2.37 7.89 1.14
CA GLY A 64 1.83 9.14 1.68
C GLY A 64 1.16 10.00 0.60
N ALA A 65 1.80 10.21 -0.55
CA ALA A 65 1.19 10.94 -1.66
C ALA A 65 -0.06 10.22 -2.18
N SER A 66 -0.03 8.89 -2.29
CA SER A 66 -1.20 8.10 -2.67
C SER A 66 -2.34 8.25 -1.67
N ALA A 67 -2.05 8.21 -0.35
CA ALA A 67 -3.04 8.41 0.69
C ALA A 67 -3.73 9.78 0.59
N VAL A 68 -2.95 10.84 0.34
CA VAL A 68 -3.48 12.21 0.15
C VAL A 68 -4.29 12.33 -1.15
N LEU A 69 -3.84 11.71 -2.24
CA LEU A 69 -4.58 11.69 -3.51
C LEU A 69 -5.91 10.96 -3.38
N LEU A 70 -5.94 9.77 -2.77
CA LEU A 70 -7.19 9.04 -2.52
C LEU A 70 -8.11 9.82 -1.57
N GLY A 71 -7.55 10.41 -0.52
CA GLY A 71 -8.28 11.23 0.44
C GLY A 71 -8.92 12.48 -0.14
N SER A 72 -8.20 13.17 -1.03
CA SER A 72 -8.70 14.38 -1.72
C SER A 72 -9.74 14.07 -2.78
N MET A 73 -9.67 12.89 -3.42
CA MET A 73 -10.72 12.41 -4.34
C MET A 73 -12.05 12.13 -3.62
N ASP A 74 -11.99 11.61 -2.39
CA ASP A 74 -13.18 11.40 -1.55
C ASP A 74 -13.76 12.74 -1.07
N ALA A 75 -12.93 13.75 -0.78
CA ALA A 75 -13.36 15.09 -0.36
C ALA A 75 -13.94 15.94 -1.52
N ALA A 76 -13.51 15.72 -2.76
CA ALA A 76 -13.99 16.43 -3.96
C ALA A 76 -15.30 15.86 -4.54
N ALA A 77 -15.91 14.87 -3.88
CA ALA A 77 -17.12 14.19 -4.33
C ALA A 77 -18.50 14.83 -3.98
N PRO A 78 -18.66 16.05 -3.41
CA PRO A 78 -20.02 16.57 -3.17
C PRO A 78 -20.65 17.27 -4.39
N ALA A 79 -19.91 17.53 -5.48
CA ALA A 79 -20.40 18.36 -6.60
C ALA A 79 -20.61 17.65 -7.95
N ARG A 80 -20.57 16.31 -8.00
CA ARG A 80 -20.98 15.54 -9.20
C ARG A 80 -22.24 14.76 -8.87
N GLY A 81 -23.39 15.33 -9.23
CA GLY A 81 -24.71 14.69 -9.24
C GLY A 81 -24.75 13.50 -10.20
N GLY A 82 -24.08 12.43 -9.81
CA GLY A 82 -23.82 11.25 -10.63
C GLY A 82 -23.09 10.18 -9.82
N ARG A 83 -23.73 9.73 -8.72
CA ARG A 83 -23.59 8.38 -8.16
C ARG A 83 -22.22 7.99 -7.57
N ARG A 84 -21.73 8.77 -6.61
CA ARG A 84 -20.94 8.29 -5.45
C ARG A 84 -21.31 9.14 -4.24
N ALA A 85 -22.58 9.07 -3.85
CA ALA A 85 -23.02 9.69 -2.60
C ALA A 85 -22.37 8.94 -1.43
N ALA A 86 -21.94 9.71 -0.42
CA ALA A 86 -21.43 9.29 0.87
C ALA A 86 -22.51 8.55 1.70
N GLY A 87 -23.02 7.45 1.14
CA GLY A 87 -24.22 6.73 1.55
C GLY A 87 -24.66 5.65 0.56
N ASP A 88 -23.85 5.28 -0.45
CA ASP A 88 -23.97 3.96 -1.07
C ASP A 88 -23.31 2.94 -0.12
N PRO A 89 -24.07 2.16 0.66
CA PRO A 89 -23.53 0.91 1.16
C PRO A 89 -23.11 0.11 -0.08
N VAL A 90 -22.02 -0.66 -0.01
CA VAL A 90 -21.72 -1.69 -1.02
C VAL A 90 -22.91 -2.64 -1.27
N ALA A 91 -23.95 -2.61 -0.46
CA ALA A 91 -25.23 -3.20 -0.77
C ALA A 91 -26.34 -2.49 -0.01
N THR A 92 -27.33 -1.92 -0.69
CA THR A 92 -28.69 -2.11 -0.17
C THR A 92 -28.84 -3.64 -0.01
N PRO A 93 -29.30 -4.16 1.14
CA PRO A 93 -29.51 -5.60 1.36
C PRO A 93 -30.71 -6.11 0.55
N GLY A 94 -30.68 -5.91 -0.77
CA GLY A 94 -31.72 -6.27 -1.74
C GLY A 94 -31.28 -7.28 -2.79
N GLY A 95 -30.06 -7.83 -2.69
CA GLY A 95 -29.60 -8.89 -3.59
C GLY A 95 -28.41 -9.65 -3.03
N GLY A 96 -28.60 -10.91 -2.69
CA GLY A 96 -27.58 -11.77 -2.04
C GLY A 96 -26.21 -11.81 -2.75
N ARG A 97 -26.10 -11.46 -4.03
CA ARG A 97 -24.85 -11.49 -4.80
C ARG A 97 -23.77 -10.50 -4.34
N ALA A 98 -24.12 -9.28 -3.91
CA ALA A 98 -23.14 -8.28 -3.49
C ALA A 98 -22.54 -8.61 -2.11
N ALA A 99 -23.37 -9.13 -1.21
CA ALA A 99 -22.93 -9.68 0.07
C ALA A 99 -22.03 -10.91 -0.13
N LEU A 100 -22.39 -11.79 -1.07
CA LEU A 100 -21.58 -12.96 -1.42
C LEU A 100 -20.22 -12.58 -1.99
N SER A 101 -20.11 -11.59 -2.88
CA SER A 101 -18.80 -11.16 -3.42
C SER A 101 -17.89 -10.56 -2.36
N ALA A 102 -18.43 -9.78 -1.42
CA ALA A 102 -17.65 -9.22 -0.32
C ALA A 102 -17.20 -10.31 0.66
N GLN A 103 -18.08 -11.28 0.97
CA GLN A 103 -17.76 -12.43 1.80
C GLN A 103 -16.71 -13.34 1.15
N LEU A 104 -16.84 -13.63 -0.14
CA LEU A 104 -15.86 -14.38 -0.93
C LEU A 104 -14.49 -13.68 -0.90
N GLY A 105 -14.45 -12.36 -1.07
CA GLY A 105 -13.23 -11.57 -0.97
C GLY A 105 -12.59 -11.64 0.42
N ALA A 106 -13.39 -11.55 1.49
CA ALA A 106 -12.91 -11.66 2.87
C ALA A 106 -12.36 -13.06 3.18
N VAL A 107 -13.10 -14.11 2.80
CA VAL A 107 -12.68 -15.51 2.99
C VAL A 107 -11.40 -15.79 2.19
N ALA A 108 -11.35 -15.37 0.92
CA ALA A 108 -10.14 -15.53 0.09
C ALA A 108 -8.93 -14.83 0.70
N SER A 109 -9.12 -13.61 1.24
CA SER A 109 -8.03 -12.86 1.89
C SER A 109 -7.57 -13.52 3.18
N ALA A 110 -8.50 -14.06 3.99
CA ALA A 110 -8.18 -14.81 5.20
C ALA A 110 -7.44 -16.11 4.89
N VAL A 111 -7.88 -16.86 3.88
CA VAL A 111 -7.19 -18.08 3.43
C VAL A 111 -5.79 -17.75 2.92
N LEU A 112 -5.64 -16.68 2.12
CA LEU A 112 -4.34 -16.22 1.64
C LEU A 112 -3.42 -15.84 2.80
N LEU A 113 -3.93 -15.13 3.80
CA LEU A 113 -3.17 -14.76 5.00
C LEU A 113 -2.68 -16.00 5.76
N VAL A 114 -3.57 -16.96 6.00
CA VAL A 114 -3.21 -18.22 6.68
C VAL A 114 -2.16 -18.98 5.87
N LEU A 115 -2.32 -19.07 4.56
CA LEU A 115 -1.35 -19.73 3.68
C LEU A 115 0.03 -19.06 3.76
N LEU A 116 0.08 -17.72 3.66
CA LEU A 116 1.32 -16.95 3.79
C LEU A 116 1.95 -17.13 5.17
N LEU A 117 1.15 -17.19 6.24
CA LEU A 117 1.64 -17.43 7.60
C LEU A 117 2.23 -18.83 7.74
N VAL A 118 1.57 -19.86 7.22
CA VAL A 118 2.07 -21.23 7.20
C VAL A 118 3.39 -21.31 6.44
N VAL A 119 3.47 -20.68 5.26
CA VAL A 119 4.72 -20.62 4.49
C VAL A 119 5.81 -19.90 5.28
N ALA A 120 5.51 -18.73 5.86
CA ALA A 120 6.48 -17.94 6.61
C ALA A 120 7.02 -18.67 7.85
N LEU A 121 6.17 -19.42 8.57
CA LEU A 121 6.57 -20.20 9.74
C LEU A 121 7.29 -21.51 9.35
N GLY A 122 6.91 -22.12 8.23
CA GLY A 122 7.46 -23.40 7.77
C GLY A 122 8.72 -23.27 6.91
N SER A 123 9.03 -22.10 6.37
CA SER A 123 10.17 -21.91 5.48
C SER A 123 11.44 -21.49 6.24
N THR A 124 12.57 -22.11 5.89
CA THR A 124 13.89 -21.58 6.22
C THR A 124 14.28 -20.53 5.18
N PHE A 125 14.22 -19.26 5.57
CA PHE A 125 14.79 -18.19 4.78
C PHE A 125 16.31 -18.17 4.94
N ALA A 126 17.03 -18.02 3.83
CA ALA A 126 18.47 -17.77 3.87
C ALA A 126 18.71 -16.44 4.59
N ARG A 127 19.25 -16.49 5.81
CA ARG A 127 19.63 -15.31 6.59
C ARG A 127 21.07 -14.96 6.27
N GLY A 128 21.25 -13.92 5.46
CA GLY A 128 22.56 -13.29 5.28
C GLY A 128 22.71 -12.11 6.23
N SER A 129 23.90 -11.94 6.83
CA SER A 129 24.31 -10.67 7.40
C SER A 129 24.73 -9.73 6.28
N HIS A 130 24.16 -8.53 6.24
CA HIS A 130 24.57 -7.49 5.31
C HIS A 130 25.13 -6.32 6.12
N ASP A 131 26.43 -6.06 6.00
CA ASP A 131 27.13 -4.95 6.65
C ASP A 131 27.13 -3.67 5.79
N GLY A 132 26.08 -3.48 5.00
CA GLY A 132 25.93 -2.34 4.09
C GLY A 132 25.41 -1.07 4.79
N SER A 133 25.72 0.10 4.22
CA SER A 133 25.19 1.38 4.70
C SER A 133 23.68 1.48 4.46
N ALA A 134 22.95 2.08 5.42
CA ALA A 134 21.50 2.23 5.35
C ALA A 134 20.98 3.05 4.14
N PHE A 135 21.90 3.79 3.51
CA PHE A 135 21.66 4.57 2.30
C PHE A 135 22.75 4.24 1.28
N ASP A 136 22.40 3.48 0.24
CA ASP A 136 23.28 3.23 -0.91
C ASP A 136 22.48 3.34 -2.23
N ALA A 137 22.17 4.58 -2.61
CA ALA A 137 21.48 4.86 -3.88
C ALA A 137 22.35 4.51 -5.10
N VAL A 138 23.68 4.55 -4.96
CA VAL A 138 24.62 4.26 -6.04
C VAL A 138 24.71 2.76 -6.32
N GLY A 139 24.75 1.94 -5.27
CA GLY A 139 24.63 0.48 -5.39
C GLY A 139 23.29 0.07 -6.01
N LEU A 140 22.19 0.66 -5.55
CA LEU A 140 20.86 0.43 -6.15
C LEU A 140 20.84 0.80 -7.63
N GLY A 141 21.40 1.96 -8.01
CA GLY A 141 21.48 2.38 -9.41
C GLY A 141 22.25 1.39 -10.28
N ARG A 142 23.38 0.85 -9.80
CA ARG A 142 24.15 -0.16 -10.53
C ARG A 142 23.38 -1.46 -10.74
N VAL A 143 22.59 -1.89 -9.74
CA VAL A 143 21.74 -3.08 -9.87
C VAL A 143 20.61 -2.83 -10.86
N PHE A 144 19.91 -1.69 -10.73
CA PHE A 144 18.79 -1.36 -11.60
C PHE A 144 19.19 -1.22 -13.07
N PHE A 145 20.30 -0.53 -13.37
CA PHE A 145 20.73 -0.33 -14.76
C PHE A 145 21.61 -1.47 -15.30
N GLY A 146 22.21 -2.27 -14.43
CA GLY A 146 23.04 -3.41 -14.85
C GLY A 146 22.25 -4.69 -15.07
N ARG A 147 21.36 -5.04 -14.13
CA ARG A 147 20.61 -6.31 -14.13
C ARG A 147 19.14 -6.12 -14.50
N ASP A 148 18.50 -5.06 -13.99
CA ASP A 148 17.05 -4.89 -14.05
C ASP A 148 16.60 -3.79 -15.02
N ALA A 149 17.41 -3.49 -16.04
CA ALA A 149 17.15 -2.37 -16.95
C ALA A 149 15.83 -2.55 -17.73
N LEU A 150 15.52 -3.78 -18.16
CA LEU A 150 14.24 -4.10 -18.80
C LEU A 150 13.04 -3.92 -17.86
N ALA A 151 13.22 -4.16 -16.56
CA ALA A 151 12.17 -3.94 -15.58
C ALA A 151 11.89 -2.43 -15.41
N LEU A 152 12.93 -1.59 -15.44
CA LEU A 152 12.76 -0.13 -15.42
C LEU A 152 12.01 0.37 -16.67
N GLU A 153 12.35 -0.15 -17.85
CA GLU A 153 11.64 0.18 -19.09
C GLU A 153 10.16 -0.23 -19.03
N ALA A 154 9.87 -1.43 -18.51
CA ALA A 154 8.49 -1.89 -18.33
C ALA A 154 7.72 -0.99 -17.35
N VAL A 155 8.34 -0.55 -16.26
CA VAL A 155 7.73 0.43 -15.34
C VAL A 155 7.44 1.75 -16.06
N GLY A 156 8.37 2.26 -16.86
CA GLY A 156 8.14 3.45 -17.70
C GLY A 156 6.97 3.29 -18.68
N ALA A 157 6.90 2.15 -19.36
CA ALA A 157 5.82 1.81 -20.30
C ALA A 157 4.45 1.71 -19.58
N THR A 158 4.41 1.12 -18.39
CA THR A 158 3.16 1.03 -17.61
C THR A 158 2.70 2.40 -17.09
N LEU A 159 3.63 3.27 -16.66
CA LEU A 159 3.31 4.63 -16.22
C LEU A 159 2.75 5.48 -17.37
N THR A 160 3.38 5.42 -18.54
CA THR A 160 2.90 6.13 -19.73
C THR A 160 1.54 5.61 -20.19
N ALA A 161 1.32 4.30 -20.19
CA ALA A 161 0.02 3.70 -20.48
C ALA A 161 -1.05 4.14 -19.46
N ALA A 162 -0.74 4.13 -18.17
CA ALA A 162 -1.66 4.57 -17.12
C ALA A 162 -2.06 6.05 -17.27
N LEU A 163 -1.09 6.93 -17.58
CA LEU A 163 -1.35 8.35 -17.83
C LEU A 163 -2.19 8.56 -19.10
N ALA A 164 -1.90 7.83 -20.17
CA ALA A 164 -2.66 7.89 -21.42
C ALA A 164 -4.13 7.47 -21.20
N VAL A 165 -4.36 6.36 -20.50
CA VAL A 165 -5.70 5.89 -20.14
C VAL A 165 -6.42 6.91 -19.25
N GLY A 166 -5.71 7.49 -18.26
CA GLY A 166 -6.25 8.55 -17.40
C GLY A 166 -6.66 9.80 -18.17
N ALA A 167 -5.82 10.25 -19.11
CA ALA A 167 -6.09 11.40 -19.99
C ALA A 167 -7.29 11.13 -20.92
N LEU A 168 -7.34 9.94 -21.55
CA LEU A 168 -8.45 9.49 -22.38
C LEU A 168 -9.77 9.46 -21.57
N ALA A 169 -9.75 8.87 -20.38
CA ALA A 169 -10.91 8.82 -19.50
C ALA A 169 -11.40 10.21 -19.08
N ARG A 170 -10.49 11.19 -18.96
CA ARG A 170 -10.85 12.59 -18.68
C ARG A 170 -11.42 13.30 -19.91
N SER A 171 -10.86 13.09 -21.10
CA SER A 171 -11.36 13.67 -22.35
C SER A 171 -12.77 13.20 -22.72
N ARG A 172 -13.16 11.99 -22.31
CA ARG A 172 -14.53 11.48 -22.51
C ARG A 172 -15.57 12.05 -21.53
N ARG A 173 -15.13 12.81 -20.52
CA ARG A 173 -16.00 13.43 -19.50
C ARG A 173 -16.16 14.94 -19.68
N SER A 174 -15.41 15.55 -20.59
CA SER A 174 -15.52 16.94 -21.04
C SER A 174 -16.32 17.00 -22.32
#